data_AF-A0A1F9Z8N1-F1
#
_entry.id   AF-A0A1F9Z8N1-F1
#
_cell.length_a   1.000
_cell.length_b   1.000
_cell.length_c   1.000
_cell.angle_alpha   90.00
_cell.angle_beta   90.00
_cell.angle_gamma   90.00
#
_symmetry.space_group_name_H-M   'P 1'
#
loop_
_entity.id
_entity.type
_entity.pdbx_description
1 polymer ?
#
loop_
_entity_poly.entity_id
_entity_poly.type
_entity_poly.pdbx_seq_one_letter_code
_entity_poly.pdbx_strand_id
1 'polypeptide(L)' 'MLVRERLSRNADDTDALFVLAALRVNEGRLDEGLTVLERVLVLDPRYPGAWTFKATLHRMRGEPNAALRARAKAEEVER' A
#
# COMPACT_ATOMS: atom_id res chain seq x y z
N MET A 1 -17.91 -5.55 -2.78
CA MET A 1 -17.80 -6.04 -4.18
C MET A 1 -17.20 -5.02 -5.16
N LEU A 2 -17.26 -3.71 -4.90
CA LEU A 2 -16.74 -2.66 -5.80
C LEU A 2 -15.27 -2.83 -6.24
N VAL A 3 -14.38 -3.22 -5.32
CA VAL A 3 -12.95 -3.40 -5.62
C VAL A 3 -12.70 -4.48 -6.69
N ARG A 4 -13.41 -5.62 -6.59
CA ARG A 4 -13.26 -6.73 -7.56
C ARG A 4 -13.72 -6.33 -8.95
N GLU A 5 -14.80 -5.56 -9.05
CA GLU A 5 -15.29 -5.06 -10.33
C GLU A 5 -14.30 -4.08 -10.96
N ARG A 6 -13.79 -3.12 -10.18
CA ARG A 6 -12.77 -2.16 -10.66
C ARG A 6 -11.53 -2.89 -11.16
N LEU A 7 -11.01 -3.85 -10.40
CA LEU A 7 -9.86 -4.65 -10.80
C LEU A 7 -10.12 -5.58 -11.99
N SER A 8 -11.37 -6.02 -12.20
CA SER A 8 -11.74 -6.82 -13.37
C SER A 8 -11.76 -5.97 -14.65
N ARG A 9 -12.11 -4.69 -14.54
CA ARG A 9 -12.12 -3.73 -15.67
C ARG A 9 -10.73 -3.13 -15.92
N ASN A 10 -9.97 -2.87 -14.85
CA ASN A 10 -8.62 -2.35 -14.89
C ASN A 10 -7.80 -2.96 -13.74
N ALA A 11 -6.92 -3.91 -14.06
CA ALA A 11 -6.09 -4.59 -13.08
C ALA A 11 -5.03 -3.67 -12.42
N ASP A 12 -4.76 -2.52 -13.01
CA ASP A 12 -3.79 -1.52 -12.55
C ASP A 12 -4.45 -0.27 -11.97
N ASP A 13 -5.74 -0.34 -11.63
CA ASP A 13 -6.44 0.72 -10.90
C ASP A 13 -5.82 0.87 -9.48
N THR A 14 -5.00 1.90 -9.31
CA THR A 14 -4.23 2.15 -8.08
C THR A 14 -5.11 2.36 -6.86
N ASP A 15 -6.28 3.00 -7.00
CA ASP A 15 -7.25 3.14 -5.92
C ASP A 15 -7.82 1.79 -5.50
N ALA A 16 -8.22 0.97 -6.48
CA ALA A 16 -8.76 -0.35 -6.21
C ALA A 16 -7.70 -1.28 -5.59
N LEU A 17 -6.45 -1.18 -6.05
CA LEU A 17 -5.31 -1.89 -5.47
C LEU A 17 -5.01 -1.42 -4.04
N PHE A 18 -5.06 -0.12 -3.77
CA PHE A 18 -4.86 0.40 -2.41
C PHE A 18 -5.93 -0.09 -1.45
N VAL A 19 -7.20 -0.06 -1.85
CA VAL A 19 -8.30 -0.62 -1.05
C VAL A 19 -8.13 -2.13 -0.87
N LEU A 20 -7.72 -2.86 -1.89
CA LEU A 20 -7.42 -4.29 -1.78
C LEU A 20 -6.31 -4.56 -0.76
N ALA A 21 -5.22 -3.79 -0.80
CA ALA A 21 -4.13 -3.89 0.16
C ALA A 21 -4.64 -3.69 1.59
N ALA A 22 -5.42 -2.63 1.84
CA ALA A 22 -6.00 -2.35 3.14
C ALA A 22 -6.92 -3.48 3.64
N LEU A 23 -7.75 -4.03 2.76
CA LEU A 23 -8.62 -5.17 3.08
C LEU A 23 -7.81 -6.41 3.47
N ARG A 24 -6.73 -6.73 2.72
CA ARG A 24 -5.84 -7.86 3.05
C ARG A 24 -5.19 -7.71 4.41
N VAL A 25 -4.71 -6.51 4.74
CA VAL A 25 -4.15 -6.23 6.07
C VAL A 25 -5.20 -6.43 7.15
N ASN A 26 -6.43 -5.95 6.94
CA ASN A 26 -7.53 -6.10 7.90
C ASN A 26 -7.97 -7.57 8.07
N GLU A 27 -7.82 -8.40 7.04
CA GLU A 27 -8.00 -9.86 7.10
C GLU A 27 -6.87 -10.58 7.85
N GLY A 28 -5.87 -9.85 8.38
CA GLY A 28 -4.68 -10.42 9.01
C GLY A 28 -3.60 -10.90 8.02
N ARG A 29 -3.83 -10.71 6.72
CA ARG A 29 -2.92 -11.11 5.63
C ARG A 29 -1.96 -9.97 5.34
N LEU A 30 -1.12 -9.65 6.32
CA LEU A 30 -0.22 -8.50 6.30
C LEU A 30 0.75 -8.52 5.10
N ASP A 31 1.37 -9.68 4.83
CA ASP A 31 2.35 -9.83 3.75
C ASP A 31 1.71 -9.59 2.37
N GLU A 32 0.50 -10.10 2.15
CA GLU A 32 -0.22 -9.88 0.89
C GLU A 32 -0.67 -8.43 0.72
N GLY A 33 -1.10 -7.80 1.82
CA GLY A 33 -1.38 -6.37 1.83
C GLY A 33 -0.17 -5.55 1.41
N LEU A 34 1.01 -5.88 1.93
CA LEU A 34 2.28 -5.28 1.53
C LEU A 34 2.58 -5.51 0.04
N THR A 35 2.45 -6.74 -0.47
CA THR A 35 2.69 -7.03 -1.90
C THR A 35 1.77 -6.22 -2.82
N VAL A 36 0.49 -6.11 -2.48
CA VAL A 36 -0.45 -5.32 -3.27
C VAL A 36 -0.12 -3.83 -3.19
N LEU A 37 0.23 -3.34 -2.00
CA LEU A 37 0.65 -1.94 -1.79
C LEU A 37 1.93 -1.60 -2.54
N GLU A 38 2.86 -2.54 -2.68
CA GLU A 38 4.05 -2.34 -3.51
C GLU A 38 3.71 -2.16 -4.98
N ARG A 39 2.70 -2.87 -5.48
CA ARG A 39 2.21 -2.67 -6.84
C ARG A 39 1.60 -1.28 -7.02
N VAL A 40 0.87 -0.77 -6.02
CA VAL A 40 0.37 0.63 -6.03
C VAL A 40 1.54 1.60 -6.19
N LEU A 41 2.60 1.43 -5.41
CA LEU A 41 3.79 2.29 -5.44
C LEU A 41 4.65 2.15 -6.69
N VAL A 42 4.58 1.02 -7.40
CA VAL A 42 5.24 0.85 -8.70
C VAL A 42 4.47 1.60 -9.80
N LEU A 43 3.14 1.52 -9.78
CA LEU A 43 2.27 2.17 -10.76
C LEU A 43 2.18 3.68 -10.53
N ASP A 44 2.05 4.09 -9.28
CA ASP A 44 2.04 5.48 -8.85
C ASP A 44 2.95 5.66 -7.61
N PRO A 45 4.24 5.98 -7.83
CA PRO A 45 5.18 6.26 -6.76
C PRO A 45 4.80 7.44 -5.88
N ARG A 46 3.86 8.30 -6.33
CA ARG A 46 3.38 9.46 -5.58
C ARG A 46 1.97 9.25 -5.03
N TYR A 47 1.48 8.02 -5.02
CA TYR A 47 0.13 7.72 -4.58
C TYR A 47 -0.11 8.23 -3.15
N PRO A 48 -1.14 9.07 -2.93
CA PRO A 48 -1.39 9.68 -1.64
C PRO A 48 -1.54 8.64 -0.52
N GLY A 49 -0.74 8.77 0.53
CA GLY A 49 -0.84 7.90 1.70
C GLY A 49 -0.29 6.48 1.52
N ALA A 50 0.16 6.05 0.33
CA ALA A 50 0.71 4.70 0.15
C ALA A 50 2.03 4.50 0.92
N TRP A 51 2.93 5.47 0.92
CA TRP A 51 4.18 5.40 1.69
C TRP A 51 3.95 5.41 3.20
N THR A 52 3.01 6.24 3.67
CA THR A 52 2.59 6.28 5.08
C THR A 52 1.94 4.96 5.51
N PHE A 53 1.12 4.37 4.65
CA PHE A 53 0.52 3.07 4.89
C PHE A 53 1.60 1.98 4.94
N LYS A 54 2.56 1.97 4.00
CA LYS A 54 3.70 1.03 3.98
C LYS A 54 4.53 1.12 5.26
N ALA A 55 4.80 2.34 5.75
CA ALA A 55 5.49 2.54 7.02
C ALA A 55 4.73 1.91 8.21
N THR A 56 3.41 2.08 8.23
CA THR A 56 2.55 1.50 9.27
C THR A 56 2.58 -0.03 9.24
N LEU A 57 2.53 -0.63 8.05
CA LEU A 57 2.57 -2.10 7.89
C LEU A 57 3.92 -2.68 8.34
N HIS A 58 5.04 -2.06 7.98
CA HIS A 58 6.35 -2.49 8.47
C HIS A 58 6.49 -2.38 9.99
N ARG A 59 5.89 -1.35 10.61
CA ARG A 59 5.85 -1.24 12.07
C ARG A 59 5.06 -2.37 12.70
N MET A 60 3.90 -2.75 12.13
CA MET A 60 3.11 -3.89 12.59
C MET A 60 3.87 -5.22 12.46
N ARG A 61 4.73 -5.35 11.45
CA ARG A 61 5.59 -6.51 11.22
C ARG A 61 6.82 -6.57 12.15
N GLY A 62 7.04 -5.55 12.99
CA GLY A 62 8.24 -5.46 13.83
C GLY A 62 9.51 -5.06 13.07
N GLU A 63 9.37 -4.38 11.93
CA GLU A 63 10.48 -3.94 11.07
C GLU A 63 10.67 -2.41 11.12
N PRO A 64 11.17 -1.86 12.25
CA PRO A 64 11.25 -0.42 12.45
C PRO A 64 12.15 0.28 11.42
N ASN A 65 13.23 -0.35 10.98
CA ASN A 65 14.11 0.20 9.95
C ASN A 65 13.42 0.38 8.60
N ALA A 66 12.57 -0.58 8.21
CA ALA A 66 11.80 -0.49 6.97
C ALA A 66 10.69 0.57 7.08
N ALA A 67 10.05 0.66 8.26
CA ALA A 67 9.07 1.69 8.54
C ALA A 67 9.65 3.11 8.43
N LEU A 68 10.84 3.35 9.00
CA LEU A 68 11.54 4.64 8.91
C LEU A 68 11.86 5.01 7.47
N ARG A 69 12.35 4.07 6.66
CA ARG A 69 12.62 4.32 5.23
C ARG A 69 11.35 4.68 4.45
N ALA A 70 10.27 3.95 4.68
CA ALA A 70 8.98 4.23 4.02
C ALA A 70 8.43 5.60 4.44
N ARG A 71 8.58 5.98 5.71
CA ARG A 71 8.17 7.30 6.21
C ARG A 71 8.99 8.44 5.60
N ALA A 72 10.30 8.28 5.50
CA ALA A 72 11.16 9.26 4.83
C ALA A 72 10.75 9.46 3.36
N LYS A 73 10.34 8.39 2.67
CA LYS A 73 9.80 8.48 1.30
C LYS A 73 8.46 9.18 1.23
N ALA A 74 7.57 9.00 2.21
CA ALA A 74 6.32 9.75 2.29
C ALA A 74 6.60 11.27 2.34
N GLU A 75 7.50 11.68 3.24
CA GLU A 75 7.88 13.08 3.41
C GLU A 75 8.56 13.66 2.16
N GLU A 76 9.33 12.86 1.42
CA GLU A 76 9.96 13.27 0.16
C GLU A 76 8.92 13.52 -0.96
N VAL A 77 7.88 12.69 -1.02
CA VAL A 77 6.84 12.74 -2.06
C VAL A 77 5.83 13.87 -1.83
N GLU A 78 5.56 14.17 -0.55
CA GLU A 78 4.63 15.21 -0.09
C GLU A 78 5.23 16.63 -0.15
N ARG A 79 6.53 16.75 -0.41
CA ARG A 79 7.28 18.01 -0.52
C ARG A 79 7.24 18.59 -1.94
#